data_AF-A0A1X9XPQ5-F1
#
_entry.id   AF-A0A1X9XPQ5-F1
#
_cell.length_a   1.000
_cell.length_b   1.000
_cell.length_c   1.000
_cell.angle_alpha   90.00
_cell.angle_beta   90.00
_cell.angle_gamma   90.00
#
_symmetry.space_group_name_H-M   'P 1'
#
loop_
_entity.id
_entity.type
_entity.pdbx_description
1 polymer ?
#
loop_
_entity_poly.entity_id
_entity_poly.type
_entity_poly.pdbx_seq_one_letter_code
_entity_poly.pdbx_strand_id
1 'polypeptide(L)'
;TPRRRGEGLFLLMSGSVSVLKFTATKGELELGRLHAGEHFGEMSLVADRPTSASIRAESDVTCLFVSRERFDLILRDNPDIAR
;
A
#
# COMPACT_ATOMS: atom_id res chain seq x y z
N THR A 1 11.71 1.50 -7.54
CA THR A 1 10.57 2.41 -7.41
C THR A 1 11.10 3.73 -6.88
N PRO A 2 10.70 4.89 -7.40
CA PRO A 2 11.11 6.16 -6.81
C PRO A 2 10.72 6.17 -5.33
N ARG A 3 11.65 6.53 -4.43
CA ARG A 3 11.42 6.53 -2.99
C ARG A 3 10.43 7.64 -2.66
N ARG A 4 9.15 7.28 -2.52
CA ARG A 4 8.07 8.21 -2.14
C ARG A 4 7.55 7.85 -0.77
N ARG A 5 7.11 8.85 -0.02
CA ARG A 5 6.38 8.61 1.22
C ARG A 5 4.98 8.12 0.85
N GLY A 6 4.51 7.04 1.49
CA GLY A 6 3.16 6.53 1.26
C GLY A 6 2.12 7.52 1.78
N GLU A 7 1.06 7.73 1.00
CA GLU A 7 0.00 8.71 1.30
C GLU A 7 -1.05 8.17 2.29
N GLY A 8 -1.19 6.86 2.38
CA GLY A 8 -2.16 6.21 3.26
C GLY A 8 -2.29 4.72 3.00
N LEU A 9 -3.26 4.12 3.67
CA LEU A 9 -3.68 2.73 3.51
C LEU A 9 -4.82 2.68 2.51
N PHE A 10 -4.76 1.72 1.59
CA PHE A 10 -5.83 1.45 0.65
C PHE A 10 -6.38 0.05 0.92
N LEU A 11 -7.70 -0.08 1.04
CA LEU A 11 -8.39 -1.36 1.05
C LEU A 11 -9.13 -1.52 -0.28
N LEU A 12 -8.81 -2.58 -1.01
CA LEU A 12 -9.38 -2.84 -2.33
C LEU A 12 -10.82 -3.34 -2.17
N MET A 13 -11.79 -2.59 -2.68
CA MET A 13 -13.22 -2.93 -2.60
C MET A 13 -13.68 -3.72 -3.83
N SER A 14 -13.11 -3.42 -5.00
CA SER A 14 -13.38 -4.13 -6.25
C SER A 14 -12.18 -4.03 -7.20
N GLY A 15 -12.09 -4.96 -8.15
CA GLY A 15 -11.04 -5.01 -9.17
C GLY A 15 -9.80 -5.78 -8.73
N SER A 16 -8.70 -5.57 -9.44
CA SER A 16 -7.40 -6.17 -9.11
C SER A 16 -6.23 -5.21 -9.39
N VAL A 17 -5.16 -5.37 -8.63
CA VAL A 17 -3.93 -4.59 -8.78
C VAL A 17 -2.70 -5.50 -8.76
N SER A 18 -1.68 -5.16 -9.53
CA SER A 18 -0.36 -5.80 -9.44
C SER A 18 0.59 -4.98 -8.57
N VAL A 19 1.39 -5.68 -7.76
CA VAL A 19 2.44 -5.11 -6.90
C VAL A 19 3.76 -5.20 -7.64
N LEU A 20 4.38 -4.06 -7.93
CA LEU A 20 5.53 -3.97 -8.85
C LEU A 20 6.75 -3.39 -8.13
N LYS A 21 7.89 -4.08 -8.18
CA LYS A 21 9.16 -3.59 -7.63
C LYS A 21 10.17 -3.39 -8.74
N PHE A 22 10.64 -2.16 -8.89
CA PHE A 22 11.73 -1.90 -9.82
C PHE A 22 13.08 -2.24 -9.18
N THR A 23 13.90 -2.99 -9.89
CA THR A 23 15.28 -3.34 -9.53
C THR A 23 16.23 -2.93 -10.66
N ALA A 24 17.46 -2.53 -10.32
CA ALA A 24 18.44 -2.13 -11.33
C ALA A 24 18.80 -3.26 -12.31
N THR A 25 18.69 -4.52 -11.87
CA THR A 25 19.12 -5.71 -12.62
C THR A 25 18.01 -6.34 -13.44
N LYS A 26 16.75 -6.32 -12.97
CA LYS A 26 15.62 -6.97 -13.65
C LYS A 26 14.57 -5.99 -14.19
N GLY A 27 14.76 -4.68 -14.01
CA GLY A 27 13.74 -3.70 -14.33
C GLY A 27 12.52 -3.85 -13.43
N GLU A 28 11.32 -3.84 -14.01
CA GLU A 28 10.06 -4.05 -13.30
C GLU A 28 9.82 -5.53 -13.00
N LEU A 29 9.72 -5.87 -11.71
CA LEU A 29 9.38 -7.22 -11.24
C LEU A 29 8.00 -7.20 -10.58
N GLU A 30 7.09 -8.03 -11.07
CA GLU A 30 5.81 -8.29 -10.38
C GLU A 30 6.05 -9.19 -9.16
N LEU A 31 5.68 -8.69 -7.98
CA LEU A 31 5.80 -9.40 -6.72
C LEU A 31 4.55 -10.24 -6.40
N GLY A 32 3.42 -9.87 -7.00
CA GLY A 32 2.13 -10.51 -6.77
C GLY A 32 0.98 -9.63 -7.24
N ARG A 33 -0.24 -10.15 -7.07
CA ARG A 33 -1.50 -9.50 -7.41
C ARG A 33 -2.39 -9.48 -6.18
N LEU A 34 -3.12 -8.38 -6.00
CA LEU A 34 -4.12 -8.21 -4.94
C LEU A 34 -5.51 -8.09 -5.55
N HIS A 35 -6.51 -8.53 -4.79
CA HIS A 35 -7.91 -8.61 -5.13
C HIS A 35 -8.78 -7.94 -4.04
N ALA A 36 -10.07 -7.83 -4.31
CA ALA A 36 -11.03 -7.25 -3.37
C ALA A 36 -10.95 -7.93 -1.99
N GLY A 37 -10.93 -7.11 -0.93
CA GLY A 37 -10.72 -7.53 0.46
C GLY A 37 -9.27 -7.40 0.94
N GLU A 38 -8.30 -7.27 0.04
CA GLU A 38 -6.89 -7.08 0.38
C GLU A 38 -6.52 -5.59 0.46
N HIS A 39 -5.45 -5.28 1.20
CA HIS A 39 -4.99 -3.92 1.43
C HIS A 39 -3.52 -3.72 1.03
N PHE A 40 -3.13 -2.47 0.83
CA PHE A 40 -1.75 -2.08 0.54
C PHE A 40 -1.42 -0.67 1.02
N GLY A 41 -0.12 -0.39 1.17
CA GLY A 41 0.42 0.91 1.55
C GLY A 41 0.79 1.03 3.04
N GLU A 42 0.38 0.06 3.86
CA GLU A 42 0.63 -0.05 5.29
C GLU A 42 2.12 -0.06 5.64
N MET A 43 2.97 -0.72 4.83
CA MET A 43 4.41 -0.79 5.09
C MET A 43 5.05 0.60 5.24
N SER A 44 4.61 1.58 4.44
CA SER A 44 5.15 2.94 4.50
C SER A 44 4.64 3.73 5.70
N LEU A 45 3.53 3.30 6.29
CA LEU A 45 2.94 3.91 7.48
C LEU A 45 3.60 3.32 8.73
N VAL A 46 3.57 2.00 8.88
CA VAL A 46 4.03 1.28 10.07
C VAL A 46 5.55 1.36 10.23
N ALA A 47 6.32 1.21 9.15
CA ALA A 47 7.78 1.21 9.24
C ALA A 47 8.40 2.61 9.13
N ASP A 48 7.59 3.67 8.94
CA ASP A 48 8.01 5.03 8.60
C ASP A 48 9.12 5.09 7.53
N ARG A 49 8.93 4.31 6.46
CA ARG A 49 9.86 4.18 5.34
C ARG A 49 9.17 4.53 4.02
N PRO A 50 9.92 4.91 2.97
CA PRO A 50 9.36 5.07 1.63
C PRO A 50 8.65 3.80 1.14
N THR A 51 7.73 3.95 0.19
CA THR A 51 7.01 2.85 -0.45
C THR A 51 7.96 1.76 -0.96
N SER A 52 7.70 0.51 -0.60
CA SER A 52 8.52 -0.66 -0.96
C SER A 52 8.31 -1.15 -2.39
N ALA A 53 7.14 -0.86 -2.97
CA ALA A 53 6.71 -1.23 -4.31
C ALA A 53 5.74 -0.18 -4.88
N SER A 54 5.52 -0.22 -6.20
CA SER A 54 4.45 0.48 -6.89
C SER A 54 3.22 -0.43 -6.96
N ILE A 55 2.04 0.18 -7.12
CA ILE A 55 0.78 -0.52 -7.34
C ILE A 55 0.24 -0.08 -8.71
N ARG A 56 -0.21 -1.03 -9.52
CA ARG A 56 -0.82 -0.77 -10.83
C ARG A 56 -2.18 -1.43 -10.90
N ALA A 57 -3.20 -0.67 -11.30
CA ALA A 57 -4.52 -1.22 -11.58
C ALA A 57 -4.48 -2.09 -12.83
N GLU A 58 -5.06 -3.29 -12.73
CA GLU A 58 -5.15 -4.27 -13.82
C GLU A 58 -6.59 -4.36 -14.36
N SER A 59 -7.53 -3.69 -13.69
CA SER A 59 -8.93 -3.50 -14.07
C SER A 59 -9.44 -2.17 -13.50
N ASP A 60 -10.72 -1.86 -13.69
CA ASP A 60 -11.38 -0.83 -12.90
C ASP A 60 -11.32 -1.21 -11.42
N VAL A 61 -10.87 -0.27 -10.59
CA VAL A 61 -10.56 -0.48 -9.17
C VAL A 61 -11.27 0.56 -8.33
N THR A 62 -11.93 0.09 -7.27
CA THR A 62 -12.46 0.95 -6.21
C THR A 62 -11.72 0.63 -4.93
N CYS A 63 -11.23 1.65 -4.22
CA CYS A 63 -10.58 1.49 -2.92
C CYS A 63 -11.26 2.36 -1.87
N LEU A 64 -11.32 1.84 -0.64
CA LEU A 64 -11.40 2.71 0.53
C LEU A 64 -10.00 3.26 0.80
N PHE A 65 -9.90 4.55 1.09
CA PHE A 65 -8.64 5.22 1.39
C PHE A 65 -8.65 5.77 2.82
N VAL A 66 -7.61 5.44 3.58
CA VAL A 66 -7.32 6.02 4.90
C VAL A 66 -6.02 6.80 4.78
N SER A 67 -6.12 8.12 4.80
CA SER A 67 -4.96 9.03 4.79
C SER A 67 -4.01 8.72 5.94
N ARG A 68 -2.71 8.92 5.73
CA ARG A 68 -1.69 8.75 6.77
C ARG A 68 -2.05 9.43 8.09
N GLU A 69 -2.54 10.68 8.05
CA GLU A 69 -2.87 11.44 9.26
C GLU A 69 -3.95 10.73 10.09
N ARG A 70 -4.95 10.14 9.41
CA ARG A 70 -6.02 9.36 10.06
C ARG A 70 -5.50 8.03 10.57
N PHE A 71 -4.63 7.37 9.82
CA PHE A 71 -4.01 6.13 10.24
C PHE A 71 -3.17 6.32 11.51
N ASP A 72 -2.38 7.39 11.56
CA ASP A 72 -1.59 7.76 12.74
C ASP A 72 -2.47 8.05 13.96
N LEU A 73 -3.63 8.69 13.78
CA LEU A 73 -4.61 8.90 14.85
C LEU A 73 -5.19 7.57 15.35
N ILE A 74 -5.57 6.67 14.45
CA ILE A 74 -6.11 5.35 14.82
C ILE A 74 -5.11 4.56 15.65
N LEU A 75 -3.83 4.55 15.27
CA LEU A 75 -2.79 3.84 16.03
C LEU A 75 -2.54 4.47 17.41
N ARG A 76 -2.63 5.80 17.52
CA ARG A 76 -2.49 6.50 18.80
C ARG A 76 -3.64 6.18 19.76
N ASP A 77 -4.86 6.18 19.24
CA ASP A 77 -6.07 5.94 20.03
C ASP A 77 -6.26 4.44 20.36
N ASN A 78 -5.60 3.55 19.61
CA ASN A 78 -5.70 2.10 19.75
C ASN A 78 -4.30 1.46 19.77
N PRO A 79 -3.51 1.65 20.84
CA PRO A 79 -2.11 1.21 20.89
C PRO A 79 -1.92 -0.30 20.74
N ASP A 80 -2.94 -1.10 21.02
CA ASP A 80 -2.89 -2.56 20.82
C ASP A 80 -2.98 -2.99 19.35
N ILE A 81 -3.41 -2.11 18.43
CA ILE A 81 -3.43 -2.38 16.99
C ILE A 81 -2.01 -2.32 16.39
N ALA A 82 -1.11 -1.55 17.00
CA ALA A 82 0.26 -1.37 16.54
C ALA A 82 1.21 -2.51 16.96
N ARG A 83 0.73 -3.51 17.72
CA ARG A 83 1.53 -4.61 18.28
C ARG A 83 1.73 -5.76 17.31
#